data_AF-A0A1Y6KHS9-F1
#
_entry.id   AF-A0A1Y6KHS9-F1
#
_cell.length_a   1.000
_cell.length_b   1.000
_cell.length_c   1.000
_cell.angle_alpha   90.00
_cell.angle_beta   90.00
_cell.angle_gamma   90.00
#
_symmetry.space_group_name_H-M   'P 1'
#
loop_
_entity.id
_entity.type
_entity.pdbx_description
1 polymer ?
#
loop_
_entity_poly.entity_id
_entity_poly.type
_entity_poly.pdbx_seq_one_letter_code
_entity_poly.pdbx_strand_id
1 'polypeptide(L)' 'MDPMAPDGSDVVQRRPGMYVGDTTDGPGLHRIIEILVDMPVDEAIARAEVTLVLSDWRTAATMRPLCE' A
#
# COMPACT_ATOMS: atom_id res chain seq x y z
N MET A 1 4.24 20.11 -19.62
CA MET A 1 3.16 19.16 -19.32
C MET A 1 2.17 19.23 -20.46
N ASP A 2 1.97 18.12 -21.16
CA ASP A 2 0.93 18.02 -22.18
C ASP A 2 -0.44 18.07 -21.46
N PRO A 3 -1.30 19.07 -21.72
CA PRO A 3 -2.56 19.25 -21.00
C PRO A 3 -3.56 18.11 -21.27
N MET A 4 -3.29 17.22 -22.22
CA MET A 4 -4.14 16.06 -22.55
C MET A 4 -3.54 14.72 -22.12
N ALA A 5 -2.33 14.71 -21.54
CA ALA A 5 -1.79 13.48 -20.98
C ALA A 5 -2.59 13.13 -19.70
N PRO A 6 -3.13 11.90 -19.59
CA PRO A 6 -3.78 11.48 -18.36
C PRO A 6 -2.79 11.60 -17.21
N ASP A 7 -3.26 12.10 -16.07
CA ASP A 7 -2.45 12.15 -14.88
C ASP A 7 -2.03 10.72 -14.46
N GLY A 8 -0.94 10.63 -13.70
CA GLY A 8 -0.41 9.32 -13.29
C GLY A 8 -1.46 8.49 -12.53
N SER A 9 -2.35 9.13 -11.77
CA SER A 9 -3.43 8.46 -11.04
C SER A 9 -4.54 7.91 -11.95
N ASP A 10 -4.88 8.58 -13.03
CA ASP A 10 -5.90 8.17 -14.01
C ASP A 10 -5.42 6.94 -14.78
N VAL A 11 -4.12 6.85 -15.06
CA VAL A 11 -3.51 5.64 -15.63
C VAL A 11 -3.58 4.46 -14.66
N VAL A 12 -3.28 4.69 -13.39
CA VAL A 12 -3.33 3.66 -12.33
C VAL A 12 -4.75 3.14 -12.11
N GLN A 13 -5.73 4.05 -12.05
CA GLN A 13 -7.13 3.69 -11.86
C GLN A 13 -7.71 2.89 -13.03
N ARG A 14 -7.27 3.19 -14.27
CA ARG A 14 -7.72 2.47 -15.47
C ARG A 14 -7.07 1.09 -15.63
N ARG A 15 -5.92 0.85 -14.99
CA ARG A 15 -5.17 -0.41 -15.10
C ARG A 15 -4.60 -0.87 -13.75
N PRO A 16 -5.43 -1.07 -12.72
CA PRO A 16 -4.94 -1.34 -11.37
C PRO A 16 -4.10 -2.62 -11.32
N GLY A 17 -4.45 -3.64 -12.11
CA GLY A 17 -3.68 -4.89 -12.13
C GLY A 17 -2.26 -4.78 -12.65
N MET A 18 -1.92 -3.72 -13.39
CA MET A 18 -0.53 -3.42 -13.77
C MET A 18 0.32 -3.00 -12.56
N TYR A 19 -0.31 -2.43 -11.53
CA TYR A 19 0.37 -1.84 -10.38
C TYR A 19 0.30 -2.71 -9.12
N VAL A 20 -0.83 -3.39 -8.91
CA VAL A 20 -1.08 -4.17 -7.69
C VAL A 20 -1.29 -5.66 -7.94
N GLY A 21 -1.23 -6.11 -9.19
CA GLY A 21 -1.44 -7.51 -9.54
C GLY A 21 -2.93 -7.90 -9.53
N ASP A 22 -3.26 -9.08 -9.02
CA ASP A 22 -4.65 -9.56 -9.04
C ASP A 22 -5.59 -8.69 -8.20
N THR A 23 -6.75 -8.34 -8.76
CA THR A 23 -7.74 -7.43 -8.15
C THR A 23 -9.06 -8.10 -7.80
N THR A 24 -9.24 -9.40 -8.10
CA THR A 24 -10.53 -10.08 -7.88
C THR A 24 -10.62 -10.77 -6.53
N ASP A 25 -9.53 -11.35 -6.04
CA ASP A 25 -9.58 -12.29 -4.90
C ASP A 25 -8.77 -11.86 -3.68
N GLY A 26 -8.31 -10.59 -3.65
CA GLY A 26 -7.62 -10.00 -2.50
C GLY A 26 -6.09 -9.91 -2.52
N PRO A 27 -5.30 -10.68 -3.32
CA PRO A 27 -3.83 -10.52 -3.35
C PRO A 27 -3.36 -9.09 -3.62
N GLY A 28 -4.03 -8.36 -4.52
CA GLY A 28 -3.69 -6.96 -4.78
C GLY A 28 -4.01 -6.02 -3.62
N LEU A 29 -5.02 -6.32 -2.79
CA LEU A 29 -5.29 -5.55 -1.57
C LEU A 29 -4.20 -5.80 -0.52
N HIS A 30 -3.78 -7.06 -0.34
CA HIS A 30 -2.63 -7.38 0.52
C HIS A 30 -1.35 -6.70 0.01
N ARG A 31 -1.13 -6.68 -1.30
CA ARG A 31 0.02 -6.00 -1.92
C ARG A 31 0.03 -4.49 -1.67
N ILE A 32 -1.14 -3.84 -1.70
CA ILE A 32 -1.27 -2.41 -1.36
C ILE A 32 -0.88 -2.18 0.11
N ILE A 33 -1.32 -3.05 1.02
CA ILE A 33 -0.96 -2.94 2.44
C ILE A 33 0.55 -3.11 2.61
N GLU A 34 1.16 -4.14 2.02
CA GLU A 34 2.62 -4.33 2.07
C GLU A 34 3.37 -3.07 1.61
N ILE A 35 3.00 -2.51 0.45
CA ILE A 35 3.62 -1.30 -0.07
C ILE A 35 3.45 -0.13 0.92
N LEU A 36 2.24 0.07 1.47
CA LEU A 36 1.98 1.16 2.42
C LEU A 36 2.72 1.01 3.75
N VAL A 37 2.99 -0.21 4.20
CA VAL A 37 3.75 -0.46 5.44
C VAL A 37 5.25 -0.27 5.22
N ASP A 38 5.78 -0.73 4.09
CA ASP A 38 7.21 -0.66 3.82
C ASP A 38 7.68 0.77 3.52
N MET A 39 6.82 1.61 2.91
CA MET A 39 7.13 3.03 2.63
C MET A 39 7.66 3.81 3.84
N PRO A 40 6.96 3.88 4.99
CA PRO A 40 7.46 4.58 6.17
C PRO A 40 8.62 3.84 6.87
N VAL A 41 8.75 2.52 6.68
CA VAL A 41 9.85 1.73 7.26
C VAL A 41 11.15 2.01 6.52
N ASP A 42 11.13 2.09 5.19
CA ASP A 42 12.29 2.40 4.36
C ASP A 42 12.81 3.83 4.59
N GLU A 43 11.91 4.77 4.90
CA GLU A 43 12.28 6.15 5.23
C GLU A 43 12.76 6.33 6.68
N ALA A 44 12.45 5.37 7.56
CA ALA A 44 12.88 5.41 8.95
C ALA A 44 14.38 5.03 9.08
N ILE A 45 15.25 6.03 9.24
CA ILE A 45 16.71 5.86 9.45
C ILE A 45 17.04 5.17 10.81
N ALA A 46 16.03 4.89 11.65
CA ALA A 46 16.14 4.15 12.90
C ALA A 46 14.84 3.36 13.19
N ARG A 47 14.87 2.40 14.12
CA ARG A 47 13.72 1.56 14.51
C ARG A 47 12.47 2.44 14.79
N ALA A 48 11.48 2.38 13.90
CA ALA A 48 10.23 3.12 13.99
C ALA A 48 9.07 2.21 14.43
N GLU A 49 8.15 2.78 15.21
CA GLU A 49 6.88 2.15 15.54
C GLU A 49 5.81 2.68 14.59
N VAL A 50 5.33 1.82 13.69
CA VAL A 50 4.28 2.16 12.71
C VAL A 50 2.96 1.54 13.17
N THR A 51 1.93 2.37 13.35
CA THR A 51 0.59 1.92 13.72
C THR A 51 -0.37 2.04 12.53
N LEU A 52 -0.96 0.91 12.13
CA LEU A 52 -2.00 0.85 11.12
C LEU A 52 -3.36 0.73 11.81
N VAL A 53 -4.28 1.65 11.52
CA VAL A 53 -5.65 1.62 12.05
C VAL A 53 -6.61 1.24 10.93
N LEU A 54 -7.27 0.09 11.08
CA LEU A 54 -8.32 -0.37 10.18
C LEU A 54 -9.67 -0.02 10.80
N SER A 55 -10.43 0.85 10.14
CA SER A 55 -11.65 1.46 10.68
C SER A 55 -12.91 0.56 10.58
N ASP A 56 -12.78 -0.68 10.09
CA ASP A 56 -13.89 -1.62 9.78
C ASP A 56 -13.61 -3.08 10.26
N TRP A 57 -14.67 -3.89 10.41
CA TRP A 57 -14.93 -4.81 11.53
C TRP A 57 -14.29 -6.22 11.57
N ARG A 58 -13.22 -6.58 10.83
CA ARG A 58 -12.68 -7.96 10.95
C ARG A 58 -11.19 -8.19 11.16
N THR A 59 -10.34 -7.16 11.16
CA THR A 59 -8.90 -7.40 11.35
C THR A 59 -8.27 -6.31 12.20
N ALA A 60 -8.04 -6.60 13.48
CA ALA A 60 -7.05 -5.87 14.27
C ALA A 60 -5.69 -6.57 14.07
N ALA A 61 -4.90 -6.09 13.12
CA ALA A 61 -3.53 -6.57 12.92
C ALA A 61 -2.57 -5.60 13.63
N THR A 62 -2.06 -6.01 14.79
CA THR A 62 -0.89 -5.34 15.38
C THR A 62 0.36 -5.94 14.74
N MET A 63 0.92 -5.25 13.76
CA MET A 63 2.25 -5.59 13.24
C MET A 63 3.29 -5.07 14.23
N ARG A 64 4.01 -5.99 14.87
CA ARG A 64 5.27 -5.65 15.57
C ARG A 64 6.36 -5.49 14.51
N PRO A 65 7.28 -4.53 14.64
CA PRO A 65 8.43 -4.47 13.76
C PRO A 65 9.20 -5.80 13.82
N LEU A 66 9.37 -6.43 12.66
CA LEU A 66 10.28 -7.56 12.48
C LEU A 66 11.70 -7.01 12.43
N CYS A 67 12.30 -6.80 13.60
CA CYS A 67 13.75 -6.66 13.73
C CYS A 67 14.23 -7.69 14.74
N GLU A 68 15.19 -8.55 14.33
CA GLU A 68 16.21 -9.04 15.28
C GLU A 68 17.08 -7.85 15.76
#